data_AF-A0A849YUT6-F1
#
_entry.id   AF-A0A849YUT6-F1
#
_cell.length_a   1.000
_cell.length_b   1.000
_cell.length_c   1.000
_cell.angle_alpha   90.00
_cell.angle_beta   90.00
_cell.angle_gamma   90.00
#
_symmetry.space_group_name_H-M   'P 1'
#
loop_
_entity.id
_entity.type
_entity.pdbx_description
1 polymer ?
#
loop_
_entity_poly.entity_id
_entity_poly.type
_entity_poly.pdbx_seq_one_letter_code
_entity_poly.pdbx_strand_id
1 'polypeptide(L)'
;MSRPIALHGVAALWPIVLIGCAVQDVEPPAERTGQAGAAISVLEAADGGCSTLAVKGLSLQIIAQSNCISPGAFIEIPAAANVTMQDTVFPFLEEPAQAALVAAVTANPRTSMTINSALRTVAQQYLLYRWYQQNRCSISLAATPGTSNHETGLALDISQHDTWRPILESKGFAWLGSSDPVHFDYAGAGAVDYRGTDVLAFQMLWNENHPDDPIDEDGEWGPETEARMIDAPAEGFPIGASCAESPDIFLRAELPTAFDQFADGASMGVSDVFEGDDFEWTVEVENRGTAAAESVDLRLEVDAALTGAAFTIERAASRTAPPAPAGSGTFSSVSADVTIEPLAAGEVAFIHVDLHAAAYSVANDAPASARAFVREVGDHYSATAYGGDVMNDGTQTFAGGRLEASSPIDVYSHVRWSFDSNRREGFIGSVPVEVKGDALEIAAGPVTAGTIAHALTPLTNVAGTPATTLTLRAHRTPATGTAPGTAAIVLLAEDDVDLTAGTRVTIDLPADGALHDVVLSAEDVAALAGRIRRIAFVPFESGSGTAAIDNLQIDGAAIGTETGSAAQSPDLDDSCSCRTPGSNRGHDGSYAVVALLFFPLARRRQRTDARRAVTRRAA
;
A
#
# COMPACT_ATOMS: atom_id res chain seq x y z
N MET A 1 23.33 23.52 -66.41
CA MET A 1 23.26 22.05 -66.39
C MET A 1 21.96 21.73 -65.65
N SER A 2 20.76 21.73 -66.25
CA SER A 2 20.21 20.82 -67.29
C SER A 2 20.40 19.36 -66.84
N ARG A 3 19.41 18.53 -66.45
CA ARG A 3 18.00 18.35 -66.83
C ARG A 3 17.28 17.41 -65.82
N PRO A 4 15.93 17.35 -65.82
CA PRO A 4 15.08 16.37 -65.12
C PRO A 4 14.68 15.14 -65.98
N ILE A 5 14.14 14.08 -65.36
CA ILE A 5 13.58 12.84 -65.96
C ILE A 5 12.46 12.36 -65.00
N ALA A 6 11.31 11.79 -65.36
CA ALA A 6 10.42 11.76 -66.51
C ALA A 6 9.12 11.04 -66.05
N LEU A 7 7.98 11.38 -66.66
CA LEU A 7 6.67 10.67 -66.61
C LEU A 7 6.81 9.16 -66.85
N HIS A 8 5.85 8.35 -66.37
CA HIS A 8 5.09 7.34 -67.16
C HIS A 8 3.69 7.16 -66.56
N GLY A 9 2.67 7.34 -67.39
CA GLY A 9 1.30 6.90 -67.11
C GLY A 9 1.00 5.57 -67.81
N VAL A 10 0.07 4.79 -67.28
CA VAL A 10 -0.60 3.69 -67.98
C VAL A 10 -2.07 3.66 -67.57
N ALA A 11 -2.94 3.75 -68.57
CA ALA A 11 -4.35 3.44 -68.51
C ALA A 11 -4.58 1.98 -68.95
N ALA A 12 -5.54 1.27 -68.36
CA ALA A 12 -6.30 0.20 -69.03
C ALA A 12 -7.36 -0.48 -68.14
N LEU A 13 -8.60 -0.42 -68.67
CA LEU A 13 -9.55 -1.54 -68.83
C LEU A 13 -10.26 -2.18 -67.62
N TRP A 14 -11.58 -1.94 -67.62
CA TRP A 14 -12.65 -2.74 -67.01
C TRP A 14 -12.69 -4.18 -67.56
N PRO A 15 -13.30 -5.10 -66.78
CA PRO A 15 -14.40 -5.88 -67.34
C PRO A 15 -15.67 -5.88 -66.48
N ILE A 16 -16.76 -6.03 -67.23
CA ILE A 16 -18.18 -6.16 -66.88
C ILE A 16 -18.43 -7.45 -66.09
N VAL A 17 -19.24 -7.37 -65.01
CA VAL A 17 -19.87 -8.53 -64.36
C VAL A 17 -21.38 -8.27 -64.17
N LEU A 18 -22.12 -9.37 -64.28
CA LEU A 18 -23.50 -9.54 -64.68
C LEU A 18 -24.59 -9.13 -63.66
N ILE A 19 -25.75 -8.81 -64.25
CA ILE A 19 -27.05 -8.50 -63.68
C ILE A 19 -27.62 -9.73 -62.93
N GLY A 20 -27.98 -9.55 -61.66
CA GLY A 20 -28.86 -10.42 -60.89
C GLY A 20 -30.06 -9.62 -60.39
N CYS A 21 -31.26 -9.99 -60.82
CA CYS A 21 -32.51 -9.39 -60.35
C CYS A 21 -32.78 -9.79 -58.90
N ALA A 22 -32.76 -8.82 -57.97
CA ALA A 22 -33.34 -8.97 -56.64
C ALA A 22 -34.65 -8.19 -56.58
N VAL A 23 -35.71 -8.87 -56.17
CA VAL A 23 -37.05 -8.35 -55.90
C VAL A 23 -36.92 -7.29 -54.80
N GLN A 24 -37.38 -6.06 -55.07
CA GLN A 24 -37.54 -5.03 -54.05
C GLN A 24 -38.74 -5.40 -53.18
N ASP A 25 -38.48 -5.92 -51.98
CA ASP A 25 -39.47 -5.88 -50.90
C ASP A 25 -39.68 -4.41 -50.52
N VAL A 26 -40.91 -3.94 -50.69
CA VAL A 26 -41.34 -2.62 -50.24
C VAL A 26 -41.34 -2.66 -48.72
N GLU A 27 -40.29 -2.09 -48.12
CA GLU A 27 -40.19 -1.83 -46.69
C GLU A 27 -41.42 -0.99 -46.26
N PRO A 28 -42.21 -1.44 -45.25
CA PRO A 28 -43.26 -0.59 -44.70
C PRO A 28 -42.61 0.67 -44.11
N PRO A 29 -43.25 1.86 -44.26
CA PRO A 29 -42.71 3.09 -43.73
C PRO A 29 -42.44 2.94 -42.23
N ALA A 30 -41.22 3.28 -41.82
CA ALA A 30 -40.81 3.31 -40.42
C ALA A 30 -41.88 3.99 -39.58
N GLU A 31 -42.45 3.26 -38.61
CA GLU A 31 -43.23 3.85 -37.55
C GLU A 31 -42.40 4.97 -36.92
N ARG A 32 -43.04 6.13 -36.73
CA ARG A 32 -42.43 7.24 -36.00
C ARG A 32 -42.01 6.71 -34.64
N THR A 33 -40.70 6.72 -34.40
CA THR A 33 -40.11 6.50 -33.08
C THR A 33 -40.83 7.41 -32.08
N GLY A 34 -41.25 6.81 -30.98
CA GLY A 34 -42.07 7.44 -29.96
C GLY A 34 -41.46 8.75 -29.48
N GLN A 35 -42.35 9.73 -29.28
CA GLN A 35 -42.10 10.90 -28.45
C GLN A 35 -41.44 10.43 -27.15
N ALA A 36 -40.28 10.99 -26.79
CA ALA A 36 -39.66 10.72 -25.50
C ALA A 36 -40.75 10.96 -24.43
N GLY A 37 -41.14 9.89 -23.72
CA GLY A 37 -41.98 10.06 -22.55
C GLY A 37 -41.29 11.07 -21.64
N ALA A 38 -42.05 12.02 -21.10
CA ALA A 38 -41.50 12.92 -20.09
C ALA A 38 -40.82 12.05 -19.01
N ALA A 39 -39.59 12.41 -18.64
CA ALA A 39 -38.88 11.79 -17.51
C ALA A 39 -39.82 11.82 -16.29
N ILE A 40 -39.98 10.70 -15.61
CA ILE A 40 -40.82 10.65 -14.41
C ILE A 40 -40.05 11.28 -13.25
N SER A 41 -40.75 11.89 -12.30
CA SER A 41 -40.06 12.37 -11.10
C SER A 41 -39.64 11.21 -10.20
N VAL A 42 -38.69 11.45 -9.30
CA VAL A 42 -38.31 10.49 -8.25
C VAL A 42 -39.52 10.12 -7.39
N LEU A 43 -40.46 11.06 -7.16
CA LEU A 43 -41.73 10.77 -6.49
C LEU A 43 -42.58 9.75 -7.26
N GLU A 44 -42.78 9.97 -8.56
CA GLU A 44 -43.54 9.07 -9.41
C GLU A 44 -42.88 7.69 -9.50
N ALA A 45 -41.55 7.65 -9.56
CA ALA A 45 -40.77 6.41 -9.49
C ALA A 45 -40.99 5.66 -8.17
N ALA A 46 -40.95 6.36 -7.03
CA ALA A 46 -41.18 5.77 -5.72
C ALA A 46 -42.63 5.30 -5.53
N ASP A 47 -43.61 6.03 -6.06
CA ASP A 47 -45.01 5.65 -5.94
C ASP A 47 -45.38 4.51 -6.92
N GLY A 48 -44.77 4.48 -8.10
CA GLY A 48 -45.06 3.53 -9.19
C GLY A 48 -44.43 2.13 -9.04
N GLY A 49 -43.44 1.93 -8.17
CA GLY A 49 -42.73 0.66 -8.07
C GLY A 49 -42.02 0.40 -6.73
N CYS A 50 -41.28 -0.71 -6.68
CA CYS A 50 -40.49 -1.17 -5.53
C CYS A 50 -39.04 -1.49 -5.95
N SER A 51 -38.49 -0.76 -6.92
CA SER A 51 -37.15 -0.98 -7.43
C SER A 51 -36.36 0.32 -7.46
N THR A 52 -35.16 0.30 -6.86
CA THR A 52 -34.23 1.43 -6.87
C THR A 52 -33.62 1.66 -8.27
N LEU A 53 -33.81 0.73 -9.22
CA LEU A 53 -33.43 0.95 -10.62
C LEU A 53 -34.10 2.16 -11.25
N ALA A 54 -35.27 2.56 -10.75
CA ALA A 54 -36.02 3.68 -11.30
C ALA A 54 -35.25 5.01 -11.22
N VAL A 55 -34.34 5.17 -10.24
CA VAL A 55 -33.52 6.38 -10.06
C VAL A 55 -32.06 6.18 -10.53
N LYS A 56 -31.82 5.20 -11.41
CA LYS A 56 -30.44 4.83 -11.76
C LYS A 56 -29.68 5.93 -12.50
N GLY A 57 -30.35 6.63 -13.42
CA GLY A 57 -29.72 7.73 -14.15
C GLY A 57 -29.32 8.88 -13.23
N LEU A 58 -30.24 9.33 -12.36
CA LEU A 58 -29.94 10.36 -11.36
C LEU A 58 -28.83 9.93 -10.40
N SER A 59 -28.86 8.69 -9.91
CA SER A 59 -27.85 8.17 -8.98
C SER A 59 -26.45 8.15 -9.60
N LEU A 60 -26.31 7.80 -10.89
CA LEU A 60 -25.03 7.85 -11.58
C LEU A 60 -24.50 9.29 -11.75
N GLN A 61 -25.38 10.28 -11.95
CA GLN A 61 -24.98 11.69 -11.96
C GLN A 61 -24.52 12.16 -10.59
N ILE A 62 -25.25 11.78 -9.52
CA ILE A 62 -24.85 12.08 -8.14
C ILE A 62 -23.46 11.48 -7.87
N ILE A 63 -23.22 10.22 -8.22
CA ILE A 63 -21.91 9.57 -8.06
C ILE A 63 -20.81 10.33 -8.82
N ALA A 64 -21.08 10.71 -10.07
CA ALA A 64 -20.12 11.47 -10.88
C ALA A 64 -19.81 12.84 -10.24
N GLN A 65 -20.84 13.57 -9.78
CA GLN A 65 -20.66 14.86 -9.13
C GLN A 65 -19.98 14.72 -7.76
N SER A 66 -20.28 13.67 -6.99
CA SER A 66 -19.57 13.35 -5.75
C SER A 66 -18.09 13.11 -6.00
N ASN A 67 -17.73 12.42 -7.08
CA ASN A 67 -16.34 12.25 -7.48
C ASN A 67 -15.71 13.56 -8.02
N CYS A 68 -16.50 14.53 -8.52
CA CYS A 68 -15.98 15.88 -8.79
C CYS A 68 -15.67 16.65 -7.50
N ILE A 69 -16.49 16.48 -6.46
CA ILE A 69 -16.31 17.13 -5.15
C ILE A 69 -15.17 16.47 -4.37
N SER A 70 -15.07 15.15 -4.45
CA SER A 70 -14.10 14.34 -3.73
C SER A 70 -13.68 13.14 -4.60
N PRO A 71 -12.65 13.31 -5.45
CA PRO A 71 -12.02 12.22 -6.18
C PRO A 71 -11.77 10.99 -5.30
N GLY A 72 -12.12 9.80 -5.79
CA GLY A 72 -11.98 8.56 -5.03
C GLY A 72 -13.13 8.26 -4.07
N ALA A 73 -14.14 9.15 -3.94
CA ALA A 73 -15.27 8.91 -3.05
C ALA A 73 -16.05 7.65 -3.40
N PHE A 74 -16.32 7.43 -4.69
CA PHE A 74 -17.12 6.33 -5.17
C PHE A 74 -16.50 5.70 -6.43
N ILE A 75 -15.66 4.69 -6.23
CA ILE A 75 -14.98 3.94 -7.28
C ILE A 75 -15.71 2.64 -7.58
N GLU A 76 -15.88 2.34 -8.87
CA GLU A 76 -16.55 1.12 -9.31
C GLU A 76 -15.75 -0.14 -8.91
N ILE A 77 -16.45 -1.15 -8.40
CA ILE A 77 -15.94 -2.47 -8.11
C ILE A 77 -15.80 -3.20 -9.46
N PRO A 78 -14.59 -3.63 -9.86
CA PRO A 78 -14.39 -4.30 -11.13
C PRO A 78 -15.12 -5.65 -11.17
N ALA A 79 -15.53 -6.05 -12.36
CA ALA A 79 -16.10 -7.38 -12.57
C ALA A 79 -15.08 -8.49 -12.22
N ALA A 80 -15.51 -9.48 -11.46
CA ALA A 80 -14.70 -10.64 -11.08
C ALA A 80 -15.48 -11.94 -11.28
N ALA A 81 -14.80 -13.00 -11.70
CA ALA A 81 -15.44 -14.27 -12.06
C ALA A 81 -16.17 -14.95 -10.88
N ASN A 82 -15.74 -14.68 -9.65
CA ASN A 82 -16.32 -15.21 -8.42
C ASN A 82 -17.23 -14.20 -7.68
N VAL A 83 -17.54 -13.06 -8.29
CA VAL A 83 -18.47 -12.06 -7.73
C VAL A 83 -19.70 -11.95 -8.63
N THR A 84 -20.88 -11.90 -8.01
CA THR A 84 -22.15 -11.68 -8.70
C THR A 84 -22.87 -10.51 -8.06
N MET A 85 -23.39 -9.61 -8.88
CA MET A 85 -24.18 -8.44 -8.48
C MET A 85 -25.48 -8.44 -9.28
N GLN A 86 -26.58 -8.00 -8.67
CA GLN A 86 -27.83 -7.75 -9.38
C GLN A 86 -27.80 -6.34 -9.98
N ASP A 87 -28.60 -6.09 -11.03
CA ASP A 87 -28.62 -4.79 -11.73
C ASP A 87 -29.01 -3.60 -10.82
N THR A 88 -29.71 -3.88 -9.72
CA THR A 88 -30.11 -2.91 -8.69
C THR A 88 -28.95 -2.47 -7.78
N VAL A 89 -27.84 -3.20 -7.80
CA VAL A 89 -26.64 -2.88 -7.02
C VAL A 89 -25.89 -1.75 -7.73
N PHE A 90 -25.47 -0.75 -6.96
CA PHE A 90 -24.54 0.28 -7.41
C PHE A 90 -23.17 -0.16 -6.93
N PRO A 91 -22.35 -0.75 -7.82
CA PRO A 91 -21.14 -1.43 -7.41
C PRO A 91 -20.03 -0.42 -7.16
N PHE A 92 -20.25 0.54 -6.28
CA PHE A 92 -19.28 1.57 -5.94
C PHE A 92 -18.94 1.47 -4.45
N LEU A 93 -17.67 1.69 -4.14
CA LEU A 93 -17.16 1.83 -2.78
C LEU A 93 -16.13 2.96 -2.77
N GLU A 94 -15.82 3.46 -1.58
CA GLU A 94 -14.68 4.32 -1.34
C GLU A 94 -13.36 3.63 -1.76
N GLU A 95 -12.39 4.37 -2.30
CA GLU A 95 -11.20 3.80 -2.97
C GLU A 95 -10.46 2.74 -2.12
N PRO A 96 -10.02 3.03 -0.88
CA PRO A 96 -9.51 2.01 0.05
C PRO A 96 -10.44 0.81 0.29
N ALA A 97 -11.73 1.02 0.51
CA ALA A 97 -12.70 -0.06 0.70
C ALA A 97 -12.84 -0.95 -0.55
N GLN A 98 -12.88 -0.34 -1.74
CA GLN A 98 -12.89 -1.02 -3.03
C GLN A 98 -11.63 -1.88 -3.20
N ALA A 99 -10.46 -1.29 -2.95
CA ALA A 99 -9.18 -1.98 -3.10
C ALA A 99 -9.08 -3.18 -2.15
N ALA A 100 -9.53 -3.02 -0.90
CA ALA A 100 -9.57 -4.09 0.09
C ALA A 100 -10.51 -5.23 -0.33
N LEU A 101 -11.70 -4.91 -0.85
CA LEU A 101 -12.64 -5.89 -1.38
C LEU A 101 -12.06 -6.66 -2.57
N VAL A 102 -11.47 -5.94 -3.54
CA VAL A 102 -10.84 -6.54 -4.72
C VAL A 102 -9.69 -7.46 -4.31
N ALA A 103 -8.88 -7.07 -3.33
CA ALA A 103 -7.82 -7.91 -2.79
C ALA A 103 -8.37 -9.18 -2.10
N ALA A 104 -9.45 -9.07 -1.32
CA ALA A 104 -10.13 -10.22 -0.73
C ALA A 104 -10.65 -11.20 -1.80
N VAL A 105 -11.33 -10.68 -2.81
CA VAL A 105 -11.93 -11.46 -3.90
C VAL A 105 -10.85 -12.17 -4.72
N THR A 106 -9.78 -11.45 -5.08
CA THR A 106 -8.65 -11.96 -5.88
C THR A 106 -7.88 -13.05 -5.15
N ALA A 107 -7.66 -12.90 -3.84
CA ALA A 107 -7.00 -13.92 -3.02
C ALA A 107 -7.83 -15.20 -2.83
N ASN A 108 -9.13 -15.17 -3.17
CA ASN A 108 -10.08 -16.27 -2.93
C ASN A 108 -10.88 -16.65 -4.19
N PRO A 109 -10.23 -17.01 -5.32
CA PRO A 109 -10.90 -17.19 -6.62
C PRO A 109 -11.88 -18.37 -6.66
N ARG A 110 -11.81 -19.28 -5.68
CA ARG A 110 -12.70 -20.45 -5.56
C ARG A 110 -13.88 -20.22 -4.61
N THR A 111 -13.95 -19.06 -3.98
CA THR A 111 -15.03 -18.68 -3.07
C THR A 111 -15.93 -17.69 -3.81
N SER A 112 -17.22 -18.01 -3.94
CA SER A 112 -18.18 -17.12 -4.60
C SER A 112 -18.79 -16.11 -3.62
N MET A 113 -18.99 -14.88 -4.09
CA MET A 113 -19.66 -13.79 -3.37
C MET A 113 -20.83 -13.26 -4.19
N THR A 114 -21.97 -13.07 -3.54
CA THR A 114 -23.10 -12.30 -4.07
C THR A 114 -23.23 -11.02 -3.27
N ILE A 115 -22.99 -9.89 -3.93
CA ILE A 115 -23.16 -8.56 -3.36
C ILE A 115 -24.62 -8.15 -3.55
N ASN A 116 -25.30 -7.89 -2.44
CA ASN A 116 -26.71 -7.51 -2.39
C ASN A 116 -26.85 -5.98 -2.40
N SER A 117 -25.90 -5.27 -1.80
CA SER A 117 -25.83 -3.81 -1.76
C SER A 117 -24.39 -3.36 -1.54
N ALA A 118 -24.04 -2.19 -2.07
CA ALA A 118 -22.79 -1.48 -1.81
C ALA A 118 -23.17 0.00 -1.60
N LEU A 119 -22.63 0.97 -2.37
CA LEU A 119 -23.14 2.34 -2.33
C LEU A 119 -24.67 2.39 -2.52
N ARG A 120 -25.32 3.19 -1.69
CA ARG A 120 -26.69 3.68 -1.92
C ARG A 120 -26.64 5.19 -1.89
N THR A 121 -26.94 5.83 -3.02
CA THR A 121 -27.01 7.30 -3.06
C THR A 121 -28.24 7.80 -2.30
N VAL A 122 -28.24 9.10 -1.96
CA VAL A 122 -29.36 9.80 -1.34
C VAL A 122 -30.68 9.62 -2.10
N ALA A 123 -30.65 9.52 -3.45
CA ALA A 123 -31.84 9.26 -4.26
C ALA A 123 -32.40 7.85 -4.03
N GLN A 124 -31.54 6.83 -3.96
CA GLN A 124 -31.97 5.46 -3.64
C GLN A 124 -32.44 5.35 -2.19
N GLN A 125 -31.75 6.04 -1.28
CA GLN A 125 -32.09 6.05 0.14
C GLN A 125 -33.45 6.73 0.38
N TYR A 126 -33.77 7.80 -0.36
CA TYR A 126 -35.11 8.42 -0.34
C TYR A 126 -36.22 7.43 -0.73
N LEU A 127 -36.05 6.67 -1.82
CA LEU A 127 -37.00 5.63 -2.24
C LEU A 127 -37.25 4.61 -1.11
N LEU A 128 -36.17 4.07 -0.53
CA LEU A 128 -36.24 3.08 0.55
C LEU A 128 -36.91 3.66 1.81
N TYR A 129 -36.54 4.88 2.21
CA TYR A 129 -37.11 5.56 3.36
C TYR A 129 -38.60 5.85 3.19
N ARG A 130 -39.02 6.29 2.00
CA ARG A 130 -40.44 6.50 1.68
C ARG A 130 -41.22 5.19 1.71
N TRP A 131 -40.70 4.11 1.12
CA TRP A 131 -41.38 2.81 1.16
C TRP A 131 -41.50 2.27 2.59
N TYR A 132 -40.46 2.46 3.42
CA TYR A 132 -40.51 2.17 4.85
C TYR A 132 -41.64 2.95 5.55
N GLN A 133 -41.70 4.28 5.37
CA GLN A 133 -42.73 5.13 5.98
C GLN A 133 -44.15 4.74 5.55
N GLN A 134 -44.31 4.26 4.32
CA GLN A 134 -45.59 3.81 3.77
C GLN A 134 -45.91 2.33 4.04
N ASN A 135 -45.01 1.60 4.73
CA ASN A 135 -45.10 0.15 4.93
C ASN A 135 -45.29 -0.63 3.61
N ARG A 136 -44.52 -0.25 2.58
CA ARG A 136 -44.51 -0.84 1.24
C ARG A 136 -43.21 -1.61 0.98
N CYS A 137 -43.23 -2.43 -0.07
CA CYS A 137 -42.04 -3.11 -0.60
C CYS A 137 -41.30 -4.00 0.42
N SER A 138 -41.96 -4.40 1.50
CA SER A 138 -41.39 -5.19 2.60
C SER A 138 -40.17 -4.55 3.27
N ILE A 139 -40.07 -3.22 3.28
CA ILE A 139 -38.99 -2.50 3.95
C ILE A 139 -39.39 -2.27 5.41
N SER A 140 -38.79 -3.05 6.32
CA SER A 140 -39.10 -2.98 7.76
C SER A 140 -38.36 -1.87 8.50
N LEU A 141 -37.25 -1.37 7.93
CA LEU A 141 -36.45 -0.29 8.47
C LEU A 141 -35.63 0.36 7.36
N ALA A 142 -35.56 1.68 7.36
CA ALA A 142 -34.65 2.43 6.51
C ALA A 142 -34.19 3.69 7.27
N ALA A 143 -32.91 4.04 7.13
CA ALA A 143 -32.37 5.29 7.64
C ALA A 143 -32.97 6.50 6.89
N THR A 144 -33.03 7.65 7.55
CA THR A 144 -33.30 8.92 6.87
C THR A 144 -32.20 9.17 5.82
N PRO A 145 -32.51 9.70 4.63
CA PRO A 145 -31.46 10.06 3.67
C PRO A 145 -30.41 11.00 4.29
N GLY A 146 -29.17 10.88 3.83
CA GLY A 146 -27.98 11.51 4.42
C GLY A 146 -27.46 10.85 5.70
N THR A 147 -28.03 9.73 6.15
CA THR A 147 -27.65 9.09 7.43
C THR A 147 -27.37 7.59 7.35
N SER A 148 -27.55 6.97 6.18
CA SER A 148 -27.27 5.55 5.95
C SER A 148 -25.76 5.28 5.92
N ASN A 149 -25.31 4.13 6.45
CA ASN A 149 -23.92 3.70 6.28
C ASN A 149 -23.57 3.43 4.81
N HIS A 150 -24.56 3.12 3.97
CA HIS A 150 -24.30 2.91 2.54
C HIS A 150 -24.05 4.19 1.76
N GLU A 151 -24.45 5.35 2.29
CA GLU A 151 -24.18 6.66 1.67
C GLU A 151 -22.72 7.08 1.87
N THR A 152 -21.96 6.40 2.73
CA THR A 152 -20.54 6.73 2.99
C THR A 152 -19.58 6.14 1.95
N GLY A 153 -20.04 5.18 1.14
CA GLY A 153 -19.18 4.38 0.27
C GLY A 153 -18.41 3.26 0.99
N LEU A 154 -18.55 3.10 2.30
CA LEU A 154 -17.81 2.09 3.08
C LEU A 154 -18.59 0.79 3.33
N ALA A 155 -19.92 0.80 3.16
CA ALA A 155 -20.77 -0.33 3.51
C ALA A 155 -20.96 -1.33 2.36
N LEU A 156 -21.05 -2.60 2.72
CA LEU A 156 -21.21 -3.74 1.82
C LEU A 156 -22.15 -4.78 2.43
N ASP A 157 -23.18 -5.19 1.68
CA ASP A 157 -24.06 -6.30 2.04
C ASP A 157 -23.80 -7.51 1.16
N ILE A 158 -23.55 -8.67 1.77
CA ILE A 158 -23.28 -9.92 1.02
C ILE A 158 -24.10 -11.10 1.51
N SER A 159 -24.49 -11.97 0.57
CA SER A 159 -25.30 -13.16 0.89
C SER A 159 -24.52 -14.24 1.65
N GLN A 160 -23.26 -14.50 1.28
CA GLN A 160 -22.43 -15.56 1.89
C GLN A 160 -21.61 -15.03 3.08
N HIS A 161 -22.23 -14.22 3.94
CA HIS A 161 -21.54 -13.49 5.02
C HIS A 161 -20.76 -14.41 5.97
N ASP A 162 -21.28 -15.59 6.34
CA ASP A 162 -20.59 -16.50 7.26
C ASP A 162 -19.26 -17.02 6.70
N THR A 163 -19.22 -17.28 5.39
CA THR A 163 -18.01 -17.73 4.68
C THR A 163 -17.00 -16.59 4.53
N TRP A 164 -17.48 -15.40 4.19
CA TRP A 164 -16.62 -14.26 3.86
C TRP A 164 -16.20 -13.43 5.07
N ARG A 165 -16.93 -13.48 6.20
CA ARG A 165 -16.62 -12.68 7.39
C ARG A 165 -15.13 -12.74 7.79
N PRO A 166 -14.51 -13.91 8.05
CA PRO A 166 -13.10 -13.92 8.46
C PRO A 166 -12.15 -13.37 7.38
N ILE A 167 -12.51 -13.49 6.10
CA ILE A 167 -11.72 -12.97 4.98
C ILE A 167 -11.83 -11.45 4.91
N LEU A 168 -13.05 -10.91 4.98
CA LEU A 168 -13.30 -9.47 4.96
C LEU A 168 -12.76 -8.77 6.21
N GLU A 169 -12.91 -9.38 7.40
CA GLU A 169 -12.30 -8.88 8.63
C GLU A 169 -10.77 -8.82 8.53
N SER A 170 -10.13 -9.81 7.89
CA SER A 170 -8.68 -9.76 7.62
C SER A 170 -8.26 -8.65 6.65
N LYS A 171 -9.22 -8.06 5.93
CA LYS A 171 -9.03 -6.93 5.01
C LYS A 171 -9.56 -5.61 5.57
N GLY A 172 -9.92 -5.54 6.85
CA GLY A 172 -10.32 -4.29 7.50
C GLY A 172 -11.82 -4.00 7.48
N PHE A 173 -12.66 -4.91 7.00
CA PHE A 173 -14.12 -4.77 7.15
C PHE A 173 -14.58 -5.18 8.54
N ALA A 174 -15.46 -4.40 9.15
CA ALA A 174 -16.12 -4.69 10.41
C ALA A 174 -17.51 -5.28 10.13
N TRP A 175 -17.77 -6.49 10.64
CA TRP A 175 -19.10 -7.10 10.58
C TRP A 175 -20.05 -6.43 11.57
N LEU A 176 -21.23 -5.99 11.11
CA LEU A 176 -22.18 -5.24 11.95
C LEU A 176 -22.79 -6.10 13.08
N GLY A 177 -22.76 -7.42 12.92
CA GLY A 177 -23.21 -8.37 13.94
C GLY A 177 -24.57 -9.00 13.63
N SER A 178 -25.12 -9.72 14.60
CA SER A 178 -26.32 -10.54 14.38
C SER A 178 -27.61 -9.75 14.11
N SER A 179 -27.63 -8.44 14.38
CA SER A 179 -28.77 -7.58 14.05
C SER A 179 -28.91 -7.34 12.56
N ASP A 180 -27.81 -7.41 11.81
CA ASP A 180 -27.78 -7.39 10.36
C ASP A 180 -26.62 -8.26 9.84
N PRO A 181 -26.83 -9.59 9.74
CA PRO A 181 -25.75 -10.52 9.48
C PRO A 181 -25.06 -10.34 8.13
N VAL A 182 -25.70 -9.67 7.16
CA VAL A 182 -25.14 -9.49 5.82
C VAL A 182 -24.26 -8.26 5.69
N HIS A 183 -24.34 -7.33 6.66
CA HIS A 183 -23.74 -6.00 6.61
C HIS A 183 -22.30 -5.96 7.11
N PHE A 184 -21.45 -5.28 6.36
CA PHE A 184 -20.07 -4.96 6.68
C PHE A 184 -19.79 -3.48 6.42
N ASP A 185 -19.00 -2.84 7.28
CA ASP A 185 -18.46 -1.50 7.05
C ASP A 185 -16.94 -1.58 6.93
N TYR A 186 -16.33 -0.99 5.90
CA TYR A 186 -14.87 -0.86 5.86
C TYR A 186 -14.39 0.11 6.94
N ALA A 187 -13.49 -0.38 7.79
CA ALA A 187 -12.86 0.37 8.89
C ALA A 187 -11.33 0.21 8.88
N GLY A 188 -10.78 -0.13 7.71
CA GLY A 188 -9.34 -0.32 7.52
C GLY A 188 -8.58 1.00 7.39
N ALA A 189 -7.27 0.89 7.16
CA ALA A 189 -6.42 2.06 6.96
C ALA A 189 -6.90 2.86 5.73
N GLY A 190 -6.87 4.19 5.85
CA GLY A 190 -7.26 5.11 4.78
C GLY A 190 -8.75 5.35 4.61
N ALA A 191 -9.63 4.63 5.33
CA ALA A 191 -11.09 4.79 5.19
C ALA A 191 -11.54 6.24 5.42
N VAL A 192 -12.24 6.80 4.43
CA VAL A 192 -12.90 8.11 4.53
C VAL A 192 -14.41 7.95 4.57
N ASP A 193 -15.07 8.59 5.54
CA ASP A 193 -16.53 8.64 5.63
C ASP A 193 -17.08 9.78 4.77
N TYR A 194 -17.60 9.47 3.57
CA TYR A 194 -18.17 10.43 2.63
C TYR A 194 -19.66 10.73 2.86
N ARG A 195 -20.18 10.51 4.07
CA ARG A 195 -21.58 10.87 4.39
C ARG A 195 -21.86 12.34 4.06
N GLY A 196 -22.91 12.58 3.29
CA GLY A 196 -23.33 13.92 2.88
C GLY A 196 -22.69 14.41 1.58
N THR A 197 -21.62 13.77 1.08
CA THR A 197 -21.02 14.12 -0.21
C THR A 197 -21.99 13.86 -1.38
N ASP A 198 -22.85 12.85 -1.28
CA ASP A 198 -23.89 12.55 -2.26
C ASP A 198 -25.10 13.50 -2.16
N VAL A 199 -25.41 13.98 -0.95
CA VAL A 199 -26.39 15.06 -0.72
C VAL A 199 -25.91 16.36 -1.35
N LEU A 200 -24.65 16.75 -1.08
CA LEU A 200 -24.03 17.95 -1.67
C LEU A 200 -23.99 17.86 -3.20
N ALA A 201 -23.61 16.71 -3.73
CA ALA A 201 -23.63 16.45 -5.16
C ALA A 201 -25.03 16.65 -5.78
N PHE A 202 -26.08 16.15 -5.12
CA PHE A 202 -27.45 16.40 -5.55
C PHE A 202 -27.83 17.89 -5.50
N GLN A 203 -27.46 18.60 -4.43
CA GLN A 203 -27.75 20.04 -4.28
C GLN A 203 -27.11 20.86 -5.41
N MET A 204 -25.84 20.60 -5.72
CA MET A 204 -25.13 21.25 -6.84
C MET A 204 -25.79 20.94 -8.19
N LEU A 205 -26.12 19.66 -8.45
CA LEU A 205 -26.81 19.25 -9.67
C LEU A 205 -28.19 19.93 -9.81
N TRP A 206 -28.91 20.06 -8.70
CA TRP A 206 -30.20 20.76 -8.68
C TRP A 206 -30.02 22.23 -9.07
N ASN A 207 -29.12 22.95 -8.40
CA ASN A 207 -28.88 24.38 -8.61
C ASN A 207 -28.44 24.70 -10.04
N GLU A 208 -27.57 23.86 -10.62
CA GLU A 208 -27.11 24.00 -12.00
C GLU A 208 -28.27 23.89 -13.02
N ASN A 209 -29.24 23.00 -12.76
CA ASN A 209 -30.39 22.80 -13.62
C ASN A 209 -31.57 23.73 -13.31
N HIS A 210 -31.56 24.40 -12.14
CA HIS A 210 -32.64 25.25 -11.63
C HIS A 210 -32.10 26.56 -11.06
N PRO A 211 -31.47 27.43 -11.88
CA PRO A 211 -30.85 28.67 -11.39
C PRO A 211 -31.84 29.67 -10.77
N ASP A 212 -33.15 29.53 -11.06
CA ASP A 212 -34.22 30.35 -10.49
C ASP A 212 -34.83 29.77 -9.19
N ASP A 213 -34.39 28.59 -8.76
CA ASP A 213 -34.86 27.91 -7.54
C ASP A 213 -33.70 27.21 -6.78
N PRO A 214 -32.68 27.97 -6.33
CA PRO A 214 -31.53 27.40 -5.66
C PRO A 214 -31.86 26.93 -4.24
N ILE A 215 -31.13 25.92 -3.78
CA ILE A 215 -31.06 25.45 -2.39
C ILE A 215 -29.63 25.58 -1.86
N ASP A 216 -29.47 25.52 -0.54
CA ASP A 216 -28.14 25.53 0.08
C ASP A 216 -27.33 24.28 -0.33
N GLU A 217 -26.04 24.48 -0.64
CA GLU A 217 -25.07 23.43 -0.98
C GLU A 217 -24.23 23.09 0.27
N ASP A 218 -24.89 22.55 1.29
CA ASP A 218 -24.30 22.28 2.61
C ASP A 218 -24.05 20.78 2.90
N GLY A 219 -24.50 19.89 2.01
CA GLY A 219 -24.43 18.44 2.21
C GLY A 219 -25.37 17.90 3.28
N GLU A 220 -26.30 18.71 3.81
CA GLU A 220 -27.26 18.29 4.83
C GLU A 220 -28.61 17.92 4.20
N TRP A 221 -29.19 16.79 4.66
CA TRP A 221 -30.54 16.42 4.24
C TRP A 221 -31.60 17.22 5.01
N GLY A 222 -32.10 18.29 4.38
CA GLY A 222 -33.15 19.15 4.92
C GLY A 222 -34.49 19.10 4.14
N PRO A 223 -35.54 19.76 4.64
CA PRO A 223 -36.84 19.83 3.97
C PRO A 223 -36.79 20.41 2.56
N GLU A 224 -35.87 21.34 2.30
CA GLU A 224 -35.67 21.93 0.97
C GLU A 224 -35.07 20.89 0.01
N THR A 225 -33.97 20.23 0.40
CA THR A 225 -33.37 19.14 -0.37
C THR A 225 -34.35 18.00 -0.62
N GLU A 226 -35.16 17.60 0.36
CA GLU A 226 -36.21 16.59 0.19
C GLU A 226 -37.26 17.02 -0.84
N ALA A 227 -37.75 18.26 -0.77
CA ALA A 227 -38.72 18.78 -1.72
C ALA A 227 -38.18 18.76 -3.16
N ARG A 228 -36.89 19.02 -3.35
CA ARG A 228 -36.24 19.01 -4.66
C ARG A 228 -35.94 17.58 -5.12
N MET A 229 -35.58 16.68 -4.21
CA MET A 229 -35.43 15.26 -4.53
C MET A 229 -36.74 14.68 -5.06
N ILE A 230 -37.88 15.03 -4.45
CA ILE A 230 -39.22 14.62 -4.90
C ILE A 230 -39.48 15.00 -6.36
N ASP A 231 -39.09 16.21 -6.76
CA ASP A 231 -39.38 16.79 -8.07
C ASP A 231 -38.30 16.45 -9.12
N ALA A 232 -37.12 15.98 -8.71
CA ALA A 232 -36.02 15.66 -9.60
C ALA A 232 -36.39 14.56 -10.63
N PRO A 233 -35.85 14.61 -11.85
CA PRO A 233 -36.04 13.56 -12.86
C PRO A 233 -35.33 12.27 -12.44
N ALA A 234 -36.05 11.16 -12.37
CA ALA A 234 -35.51 9.88 -11.91
C ALA A 234 -34.41 9.34 -12.85
N GLU A 235 -34.53 9.62 -14.15
CA GLU A 235 -33.54 9.29 -15.16
C GLU A 235 -32.31 10.24 -15.18
N GLY A 236 -32.31 11.29 -14.36
CA GLY A 236 -31.23 12.27 -14.27
C GLY A 236 -31.54 13.60 -14.96
N PHE A 237 -30.79 14.62 -14.60
CA PHE A 237 -30.92 15.97 -15.10
C PHE A 237 -30.33 16.15 -16.52
N PRO A 238 -30.82 17.13 -17.30
CA PRO A 238 -30.23 17.49 -18.59
C PRO A 238 -28.77 17.94 -18.50
N ILE A 239 -28.41 18.75 -17.50
CA ILE A 239 -27.04 19.13 -17.17
C ILE A 239 -26.54 18.15 -16.10
N GLY A 240 -25.59 17.29 -16.47
CA GLY A 240 -25.00 16.31 -15.57
C GLY A 240 -23.94 16.92 -14.66
N ALA A 241 -23.06 16.08 -14.12
CA ALA A 241 -21.96 16.52 -13.27
C ALA A 241 -21.03 17.48 -14.03
N SER A 242 -20.64 18.58 -13.38
CA SER A 242 -19.64 19.53 -13.88
C SER A 242 -18.46 19.55 -12.93
N CYS A 243 -17.41 18.81 -13.27
CA CYS A 243 -16.14 18.95 -12.58
C CYS A 243 -15.50 20.24 -13.10
N ALA A 244 -15.18 21.20 -12.21
CA ALA A 244 -14.27 22.27 -12.60
C ALA A 244 -13.00 21.63 -13.15
N GLU A 245 -12.55 22.08 -14.33
CA GLU A 245 -11.28 21.64 -14.89
C GLU A 245 -10.17 22.07 -13.95
N SER A 246 -9.63 21.13 -13.18
CA SER A 246 -8.50 21.34 -12.29
C SER A 246 -7.56 20.14 -12.34
N PRO A 247 -6.23 20.35 -12.26
CA PRO A 247 -5.33 19.27 -11.92
C PRO A 247 -5.62 18.75 -10.49
N ASP A 248 -5.41 17.47 -10.26
CA ASP A 248 -5.39 16.84 -8.93
C ASP A 248 -4.21 15.87 -8.90
N ILE A 249 -3.13 16.28 -8.25
CA ILE A 249 -1.87 15.58 -8.25
C ILE A 249 -1.87 14.57 -7.11
N PHE A 250 -1.55 13.33 -7.45
CA PHE A 250 -1.32 12.24 -6.52
C PHE A 250 0.17 11.91 -6.51
N LEU A 251 0.73 11.71 -5.31
CA LEU A 251 2.14 11.40 -5.12
C LEU A 251 2.30 10.06 -4.41
N ARG A 252 3.16 9.20 -4.93
CA ARG A 252 3.55 7.95 -4.26
C ARG A 252 5.05 7.76 -4.38
N ALA A 253 5.65 7.11 -3.38
CA ALA A 253 7.05 6.73 -3.39
C ALA A 253 7.21 5.25 -3.04
N GLU A 254 8.13 4.56 -3.71
CA GLU A 254 8.42 3.15 -3.48
C GLU A 254 9.88 2.81 -3.73
N LEU A 255 10.34 1.70 -3.16
CA LEU A 255 11.69 1.18 -3.31
C LEU A 255 11.60 -0.20 -3.97
N PRO A 256 11.51 -0.27 -5.30
CA PRO A 256 11.17 -1.52 -5.99
C PRO A 256 12.23 -2.62 -5.79
N THR A 257 13.47 -2.24 -5.51
CA THR A 257 14.59 -3.18 -5.33
C THR A 257 14.94 -3.45 -3.88
N ALA A 258 14.35 -2.73 -2.92
CA ALA A 258 14.67 -2.86 -1.51
C ALA A 258 13.53 -3.54 -0.76
N PHE A 259 13.78 -4.75 -0.29
CA PHE A 259 12.83 -5.54 0.47
C PHE A 259 13.19 -5.49 1.95
N ASP A 260 12.19 -5.63 2.81
CA ASP A 260 12.40 -6.03 4.20
C ASP A 260 12.99 -7.45 4.19
N GLN A 261 14.29 -7.55 4.44
CA GLN A 261 15.04 -8.81 4.50
C GLN A 261 15.04 -9.37 5.92
N PHE A 262 14.82 -8.53 6.93
CA PHE A 262 15.05 -8.86 8.32
C PHE A 262 13.77 -8.74 9.15
N ALA A 263 13.39 -9.85 9.80
CA ALA A 263 12.35 -9.82 10.83
C ALA A 263 12.88 -9.15 12.11
N ASP A 264 13.04 -7.83 12.08
CA ASP A 264 13.90 -7.06 12.99
C ASP A 264 13.17 -6.22 14.05
N GLY A 265 11.93 -6.59 14.35
CA GLY A 265 11.19 -5.98 15.45
C GLY A 265 10.54 -4.66 15.04
N ALA A 266 11.02 -3.53 15.57
CA ALA A 266 10.36 -2.23 15.40
C ALA A 266 10.42 -1.66 13.98
N SER A 267 11.34 -2.15 13.17
CA SER A 267 11.55 -1.82 11.75
C SER A 267 10.91 -2.83 10.80
N MET A 268 10.14 -3.80 11.31
CA MET A 268 9.39 -4.74 10.49
C MET A 268 8.51 -3.99 9.48
N GLY A 269 8.73 -4.25 8.19
CA GLY A 269 8.10 -3.59 7.05
C GLY A 269 8.87 -2.39 6.49
N VAL A 270 10.06 -2.07 7.01
CA VAL A 270 10.99 -1.07 6.44
C VAL A 270 11.94 -1.78 5.47
N SER A 271 12.31 -1.10 4.37
CA SER A 271 13.25 -1.65 3.40
C SER A 271 14.68 -1.69 3.97
N ASP A 272 15.37 -2.81 3.79
CA ASP A 272 16.73 -3.02 4.28
C ASP A 272 17.76 -2.91 3.14
N VAL A 273 18.81 -2.11 3.36
CA VAL A 273 19.98 -1.98 2.47
C VAL A 273 21.28 -1.98 3.28
N PHE A 274 22.42 -2.27 2.66
CA PHE A 274 23.73 -2.22 3.32
C PHE A 274 24.57 -1.01 2.89
N GLU A 275 25.46 -0.55 3.77
CA GLU A 275 26.47 0.46 3.44
C GLU A 275 27.24 0.09 2.18
N GLY A 276 27.19 0.97 1.18
CA GLY A 276 27.82 0.75 -0.13
C GLY A 276 26.87 0.22 -1.20
N ASP A 277 25.65 -0.20 -0.86
CA ASP A 277 24.66 -0.64 -1.84
C ASP A 277 24.14 0.53 -2.67
N ASP A 278 23.95 0.26 -3.96
CA ASP A 278 23.20 1.11 -4.88
C ASP A 278 21.80 0.50 -5.07
N PHE A 279 20.76 1.34 -5.02
CA PHE A 279 19.38 0.91 -5.17
C PHE A 279 18.53 2.00 -5.84
N GLU A 280 17.40 1.61 -6.43
CA GLU A 280 16.48 2.55 -7.07
C GLU A 280 15.39 2.98 -6.08
N TRP A 281 15.11 4.28 -6.07
CA TRP A 281 13.93 4.87 -5.44
C TRP A 281 13.03 5.49 -6.51
N THR A 282 11.77 5.06 -6.55
CA THR A 282 10.81 5.50 -7.57
C THR A 282 9.76 6.40 -6.94
N VAL A 283 9.54 7.57 -7.54
CA VAL A 283 8.46 8.51 -7.19
C VAL A 283 7.47 8.57 -8.34
N GLU A 284 6.23 8.19 -8.07
CA GLU A 284 5.11 8.25 -9.00
C GLU A 284 4.31 9.55 -8.78
N VAL A 285 4.11 10.31 -9.85
CA VAL A 285 3.29 11.53 -9.89
C VAL A 285 2.18 11.31 -10.90
N GLU A 286 0.94 11.24 -10.43
CA GLU A 286 -0.24 11.02 -11.28
C GLU A 286 -1.15 12.23 -11.22
N ASN A 287 -1.61 12.72 -12.38
CA ASN A 287 -2.68 13.72 -12.40
C ASN A 287 -4.03 13.01 -12.51
N ARG A 288 -4.75 12.89 -11.39
CA ARG A 288 -6.11 12.34 -11.29
C ARG A 288 -7.20 13.37 -11.58
N GLY A 289 -6.80 14.62 -11.84
CA GLY A 289 -7.70 15.72 -12.14
C GLY A 289 -8.34 15.62 -13.52
N THR A 290 -9.23 16.56 -13.81
CA THR A 290 -9.92 16.68 -15.10
C THR A 290 -9.22 17.64 -16.06
N ALA A 291 -8.27 18.43 -15.56
CA ALA A 291 -7.42 19.32 -16.36
C ALA A 291 -5.95 18.91 -16.30
N ALA A 292 -5.18 19.36 -17.30
CA ALA A 292 -3.73 19.24 -17.25
C ALA A 292 -3.14 20.19 -16.19
N ALA A 293 -2.12 19.73 -15.47
CA ALA A 293 -1.24 20.61 -14.72
C ALA A 293 -0.25 21.25 -15.70
N GLU A 294 -0.17 22.59 -15.72
CA GLU A 294 0.80 23.29 -16.57
C GLU A 294 2.24 22.93 -16.19
N SER A 295 2.51 22.85 -14.88
CA SER A 295 3.73 22.33 -14.29
C SER A 295 3.42 21.61 -12.97
N VAL A 296 4.26 20.65 -12.61
CA VAL A 296 4.34 20.10 -11.26
C VAL A 296 5.80 20.20 -10.83
N ASP A 297 6.07 21.04 -9.84
CA ASP A 297 7.41 21.21 -9.28
C ASP A 297 7.53 20.38 -8.00
N LEU A 298 8.51 19.49 -7.94
CA LEU A 298 8.78 18.60 -6.83
C LEU A 298 10.15 18.84 -6.24
N ARG A 299 10.26 18.55 -4.95
CA ARG A 299 11.52 18.43 -4.23
C ARG A 299 11.70 16.98 -3.81
N LEU A 300 12.86 16.43 -4.14
CA LEU A 300 13.33 15.14 -3.67
C LEU A 300 14.41 15.38 -2.62
N GLU A 301 14.34 14.69 -1.49
CA GLU A 301 15.28 14.83 -0.36
C GLU A 301 15.62 13.47 0.21
N VAL A 302 16.86 13.29 0.65
CA VAL A 302 17.29 12.08 1.37
C VAL A 302 18.04 12.44 2.64
N ASP A 303 17.92 11.62 3.67
CA ASP A 303 18.69 11.78 4.91
C ASP A 303 20.19 11.52 4.69
N ALA A 304 21.03 11.98 5.62
CA ALA A 304 22.50 11.93 5.50
C ALA A 304 23.12 10.52 5.39
N ALA A 305 22.34 9.48 5.72
CA ALA A 305 22.73 8.08 5.53
C ALA A 305 22.67 7.64 4.05
N LEU A 306 22.06 8.46 3.19
CA LEU A 306 21.84 8.19 1.78
C LEU A 306 22.45 9.30 0.95
N THR A 307 22.81 8.97 -0.28
CA THR A 307 23.15 9.97 -1.30
C THR A 307 22.50 9.63 -2.62
N GLY A 308 22.09 10.63 -3.40
CA GLY A 308 21.65 10.41 -4.77
C GLY A 308 22.67 10.98 -5.77
N ALA A 309 22.73 10.38 -6.96
CA ALA A 309 23.64 10.83 -8.03
C ALA A 309 22.87 11.49 -9.20
N ALA A 310 21.84 10.83 -9.68
CA ALA A 310 21.05 11.26 -10.83
C ALA A 310 19.61 10.78 -10.69
N PHE A 311 18.75 11.31 -11.55
CA PHE A 311 17.41 10.78 -11.74
C PHE A 311 17.03 10.76 -13.21
N THR A 312 16.14 9.85 -13.58
CA THR A 312 15.46 9.80 -14.87
C THR A 312 13.96 9.98 -14.67
N ILE A 313 13.28 10.46 -15.71
CA ILE A 313 11.83 10.63 -15.72
C ILE A 313 11.28 9.82 -16.89
N GLU A 314 10.31 8.96 -16.62
CA GLU A 314 9.46 8.34 -17.62
C GLU A 314 8.01 8.82 -17.48
N ARG A 315 7.24 8.78 -18.56
CA ARG A 315 5.84 9.20 -18.58
C ARG A 315 4.97 8.19 -19.30
N ALA A 316 3.77 7.95 -18.78
CA ALA A 316 2.78 7.05 -19.34
C ALA A 316 1.41 7.75 -19.40
N ALA A 317 0.67 7.53 -20.48
CA ALA A 317 -0.67 8.11 -20.65
C ALA A 317 -1.70 7.64 -19.59
N SER A 318 -1.39 6.55 -18.89
CA SER A 318 -2.07 6.04 -17.69
C SER A 318 -1.16 5.06 -16.97
N ARG A 319 -1.49 4.66 -15.73
CA ARG A 319 -0.71 3.66 -14.96
C ARG A 319 -0.56 2.31 -15.68
N THR A 320 -1.49 1.94 -16.55
CA THR A 320 -1.43 0.68 -17.31
C THR A 320 -0.74 0.82 -18.67
N ALA A 321 -0.48 2.05 -19.11
CA ALA A 321 0.20 2.30 -20.37
C ALA A 321 1.72 2.08 -20.20
N PRO A 322 2.42 1.60 -21.24
CA PRO A 322 3.88 1.52 -21.19
C PRO A 322 4.49 2.92 -21.01
N PRO A 323 5.42 3.10 -20.05
CA PRO A 323 6.10 4.37 -19.86
C PRO A 323 7.10 4.63 -20.99
N ALA A 324 7.36 5.91 -21.27
CA ALA A 324 8.32 6.41 -22.25
C ALA A 324 9.27 7.42 -21.60
N PRO A 325 10.58 7.42 -21.96
CA PRO A 325 11.53 8.39 -21.42
C PRO A 325 11.09 9.84 -21.71
N ALA A 326 11.10 10.67 -20.67
CA ALA A 326 10.64 12.05 -20.70
C ALA A 326 11.71 13.07 -20.27
N GLY A 327 12.68 12.65 -19.45
CA GLY A 327 13.72 13.56 -18.97
C GLY A 327 14.75 12.87 -18.09
N SER A 328 15.73 13.65 -17.65
CA SER A 328 16.73 13.24 -16.66
C SER A 328 17.36 14.48 -16.03
N GLY A 329 17.88 14.35 -14.82
CA GLY A 329 18.60 15.43 -14.15
C GLY A 329 19.64 14.92 -13.17
N THR A 330 20.33 15.87 -12.53
CA THR A 330 21.35 15.57 -11.50
C THR A 330 20.72 15.66 -10.13
N PHE A 331 21.08 14.73 -9.25
CA PHE A 331 20.73 14.79 -7.84
C PHE A 331 21.93 15.39 -7.09
N SER A 332 21.73 16.49 -6.35
CA SER A 332 22.77 16.90 -5.39
C SER A 332 22.85 15.84 -4.31
N SER A 333 23.98 15.69 -3.60
CA SER A 333 24.17 14.57 -2.68
C SER A 333 23.00 14.29 -1.73
N VAL A 334 22.18 15.29 -1.35
CA VAL A 334 21.03 15.12 -0.45
C VAL A 334 19.68 15.59 -1.02
N SER A 335 19.63 16.20 -2.22
CA SER A 335 18.35 16.70 -2.77
C SER A 335 18.35 16.97 -4.28
N ALA A 336 17.18 17.01 -4.89
CA ALA A 336 16.96 17.50 -6.25
C ALA A 336 15.65 18.30 -6.33
N ASP A 337 15.61 19.30 -7.22
CA ASP A 337 14.35 19.91 -7.67
C ASP A 337 14.02 19.31 -9.05
N VAL A 338 12.77 18.87 -9.22
CA VAL A 338 12.28 18.21 -10.44
C VAL A 338 11.04 18.93 -10.93
N THR A 339 11.02 19.30 -12.21
CA THR A 339 9.86 19.96 -12.83
C THR A 339 9.28 19.04 -13.90
N ILE A 340 7.98 18.79 -13.84
CA ILE A 340 7.21 18.01 -14.82
C ILE A 340 6.29 18.97 -15.59
N GLU A 341 6.56 19.19 -16.88
CA GLU A 341 5.83 20.16 -17.71
C GLU A 341 5.39 19.56 -19.06
N PRO A 342 4.14 19.81 -19.49
CA PRO A 342 2.90 19.77 -18.69
C PRO A 342 2.53 18.32 -18.33
N LEU A 343 1.66 18.06 -17.35
CA LEU A 343 1.15 16.72 -17.01
C LEU A 343 -0.36 16.62 -17.28
N ALA A 344 -0.75 15.85 -18.30
CA ALA A 344 -2.14 15.76 -18.74
C ALA A 344 -3.03 15.02 -17.72
N ALA A 345 -4.34 15.25 -17.76
CA ALA A 345 -5.31 14.50 -16.97
C ALA A 345 -5.21 12.99 -17.27
N GLY A 346 -5.12 12.17 -16.22
CA GLY A 346 -4.90 10.73 -16.27
C GLY A 346 -3.47 10.29 -16.53
N GLU A 347 -2.54 11.20 -16.79
CA GLU A 347 -1.15 10.89 -17.07
C GLU A 347 -0.35 10.62 -15.78
N VAL A 348 0.63 9.73 -15.90
CA VAL A 348 1.54 9.36 -14.81
C VAL A 348 2.98 9.63 -15.22
N ALA A 349 3.76 10.22 -14.32
CA ALA A 349 5.21 10.35 -14.43
C ALA A 349 5.89 9.50 -13.35
N PHE A 350 6.96 8.81 -13.73
CA PHE A 350 7.80 8.01 -12.85
C PHE A 350 9.17 8.66 -12.79
N ILE A 351 9.61 9.06 -11.60
CA ILE A 351 10.94 9.59 -11.35
C ILE A 351 11.76 8.49 -10.70
N HIS A 352 12.75 7.97 -11.40
CA HIS A 352 13.67 6.95 -10.90
C HIS A 352 14.93 7.64 -10.40
N VAL A 353 15.28 7.42 -9.14
CA VAL A 353 16.43 8.04 -8.49
C VAL A 353 17.43 6.93 -8.13
N ASP A 354 18.65 7.06 -8.63
CA ASP A 354 19.75 6.19 -8.24
C ASP A 354 20.28 6.66 -6.88
N LEU A 355 20.01 5.87 -5.84
CA LEU A 355 20.46 6.12 -4.47
C LEU A 355 21.61 5.19 -4.09
N HIS A 356 22.44 5.69 -3.20
CA HIS A 356 23.58 5.00 -2.60
C HIS A 356 23.48 5.06 -1.07
N ALA A 357 23.59 3.92 -0.41
CA ALA A 357 23.60 3.80 1.04
C ALA A 357 24.97 4.21 1.61
N ALA A 358 25.11 5.49 1.93
CA ALA A 358 26.39 6.10 2.27
C ALA A 358 26.86 5.87 3.71
N ALA A 359 25.93 5.69 4.67
CA ALA A 359 26.28 5.47 6.06
C ALA A 359 25.22 4.69 6.85
N TYR A 360 25.68 3.90 7.79
CA TYR A 360 24.88 3.14 8.74
C TYR A 360 23.86 4.02 9.49
N SER A 361 22.60 3.57 9.55
CA SER A 361 21.48 4.33 10.13
C SER A 361 20.74 3.65 11.28
N VAL A 362 21.02 2.37 11.56
CA VAL A 362 20.20 1.56 12.49
C VAL A 362 20.32 1.99 13.96
N ALA A 363 21.43 2.63 14.34
CA ALA A 363 21.58 3.23 15.68
C ALA A 363 20.81 4.55 15.87
N ASN A 364 20.19 5.10 14.81
CA ASN A 364 19.39 6.31 14.94
C ASN A 364 17.98 5.97 15.44
N ASP A 365 17.38 6.90 16.20
CA ASP A 365 16.01 6.76 16.74
C ASP A 365 14.96 6.47 15.64
N ALA A 366 15.19 6.94 14.41
CA ALA A 366 14.35 6.70 13.24
C ALA A 366 15.16 6.14 12.06
N PRO A 367 14.55 5.36 11.15
CA PRO A 367 15.19 4.94 9.90
C PRO A 367 15.62 6.16 9.09
N ALA A 368 16.59 5.96 8.19
CA ALA A 368 16.83 6.95 7.16
C ALA A 368 15.59 7.03 6.25
N SER A 369 15.43 8.12 5.50
CA SER A 369 14.28 8.28 4.63
C SER A 369 14.65 8.98 3.34
N ALA A 370 14.06 8.49 2.24
CA ALA A 370 13.92 9.22 1.00
C ALA A 370 12.51 9.84 0.94
N ARG A 371 12.43 11.14 0.66
CA ARG A 371 11.21 11.94 0.77
C ARG A 371 10.99 12.73 -0.51
N ALA A 372 9.75 12.72 -0.98
CA ALA A 372 9.32 13.56 -2.08
C ALA A 372 8.18 14.46 -1.59
N PHE A 373 8.17 15.72 -2.01
CA PHE A 373 6.99 16.56 -1.86
C PHE A 373 6.83 17.48 -3.06
N VAL A 374 5.59 17.77 -3.42
CA VAL A 374 5.28 18.78 -4.44
C VAL A 374 5.47 20.15 -3.78
N ARG A 375 6.19 21.04 -4.46
CA ARG A 375 6.40 22.43 -4.07
C ARG A 375 5.34 23.35 -4.65
N GLU A 376 4.92 23.10 -5.89
CA GLU A 376 3.99 23.96 -6.63
C GLU A 376 3.22 23.17 -7.70
N VAL A 377 1.93 23.50 -7.85
CA VAL A 377 1.08 23.06 -8.97
C VAL A 377 0.30 24.29 -9.46
N GLY A 378 0.98 25.16 -10.20
CA GLY A 378 0.44 26.48 -10.56
C GLY A 378 -0.14 27.22 -9.34
N ASP A 379 -1.32 27.81 -9.51
CA ASP A 379 -2.02 28.54 -8.43
C ASP A 379 -2.85 27.63 -7.49
N HIS A 380 -2.85 26.31 -7.71
CA HIS A 380 -3.71 25.36 -6.99
C HIS A 380 -3.11 24.87 -5.68
N TYR A 381 -1.77 24.75 -5.64
CA TYR A 381 -1.07 24.16 -4.52
C TYR A 381 0.32 24.73 -4.35
N SER A 382 0.75 24.94 -3.10
CA SER A 382 2.16 25.11 -2.79
C SER A 382 2.55 24.58 -1.41
N ALA A 383 3.79 24.11 -1.28
CA ALA A 383 4.40 23.73 0.00
C ALA A 383 5.85 24.22 0.07
N THR A 384 6.25 24.66 1.26
CA THR A 384 7.59 25.26 1.47
C THR A 384 8.67 24.22 1.80
N ALA A 385 8.29 23.10 2.39
CA ALA A 385 9.15 21.99 2.78
C ALA A 385 8.31 20.73 3.04
N TYR A 386 8.96 19.56 3.09
CA TYR A 386 8.34 18.35 3.63
C TYR A 386 7.88 18.58 5.07
N GLY A 387 6.63 18.28 5.41
CA GLY A 387 6.06 18.60 6.72
C GLY A 387 5.79 20.10 6.95
N GLY A 388 6.02 20.96 5.96
CA GLY A 388 5.86 22.41 6.05
C GLY A 388 4.41 22.90 5.92
N ASP A 389 4.24 24.23 5.90
CA ASP A 389 2.97 24.90 5.62
C ASP A 389 2.55 24.66 4.17
N VAL A 390 1.25 24.46 3.97
CA VAL A 390 0.63 24.15 2.68
C VAL A 390 -0.45 25.18 2.35
N MET A 391 -0.45 25.64 1.10
CA MET A 391 -1.59 26.30 0.46
C MET A 391 -2.22 25.28 -0.49
N ASN A 392 -3.53 25.08 -0.36
CA ASN A 392 -4.34 24.22 -1.23
C ASN A 392 -5.69 24.92 -1.40
N ASP A 393 -6.08 25.20 -2.64
CA ASP A 393 -7.35 25.87 -2.98
C ASP A 393 -8.58 24.95 -2.85
N GLY A 394 -8.36 23.69 -2.46
CA GLY A 394 -9.39 22.66 -2.32
C GLY A 394 -9.39 21.65 -3.47
N THR A 395 -8.56 21.86 -4.50
CA THR A 395 -8.53 21.00 -5.68
C THR A 395 -7.64 19.77 -5.52
N GLN A 396 -6.65 19.79 -4.62
CA GLN A 396 -5.76 18.65 -4.39
C GLN A 396 -6.31 17.77 -3.27
N THR A 397 -6.54 16.49 -3.54
CA THR A 397 -7.29 15.61 -2.64
C THR A 397 -6.42 14.59 -1.89
N PHE A 398 -5.20 14.36 -2.37
CA PHE A 398 -4.29 13.38 -1.79
C PHE A 398 -3.88 13.71 -0.34
N ALA A 399 -3.94 12.69 0.55
CA ALA A 399 -3.51 12.72 1.94
C ALA A 399 -4.05 13.92 2.76
N GLY A 400 -5.31 14.30 2.54
CA GLY A 400 -5.92 15.47 3.19
C GLY A 400 -5.37 16.79 2.66
N GLY A 401 -4.96 16.80 1.39
CA GLY A 401 -4.46 17.97 0.68
C GLY A 401 -2.97 18.26 0.88
N ARG A 402 -2.17 17.29 1.33
CA ARG A 402 -0.70 17.40 1.44
C ARG A 402 -0.04 16.47 0.43
N LEU A 403 0.71 17.04 -0.51
CA LEU A 403 1.36 16.28 -1.59
C LEU A 403 2.78 15.87 -1.18
N GLU A 404 2.90 14.93 -0.25
CA GLU A 404 4.18 14.44 0.26
C GLU A 404 4.18 12.91 0.41
N ALA A 405 5.32 12.27 0.14
CA ALA A 405 5.53 10.84 0.25
C ALA A 405 6.92 10.54 0.85
N SER A 406 7.05 9.45 1.59
CA SER A 406 8.32 9.04 2.19
C SER A 406 8.50 7.53 2.15
N SER A 407 9.71 7.10 1.83
CA SER A 407 10.14 5.71 1.92
C SER A 407 11.19 5.58 3.03
N PRO A 408 10.86 5.01 4.20
CA PRO A 408 11.84 4.73 5.25
C PRO A 408 12.77 3.59 4.81
N ILE A 409 14.03 3.68 5.21
CA ILE A 409 15.13 2.78 4.82
C ILE A 409 16.04 2.57 6.03
N ASP A 410 16.33 1.31 6.34
CA ASP A 410 17.38 0.95 7.29
C ASP A 410 18.67 0.60 6.54
N VAL A 411 19.75 1.27 6.92
CA VAL A 411 21.09 1.11 6.33
C VAL A 411 21.96 0.36 7.33
N TYR A 412 22.16 -0.93 7.07
CA TYR A 412 22.98 -1.82 7.89
C TYR A 412 24.45 -1.70 7.52
N SER A 413 25.34 -2.01 8.46
CA SER A 413 26.76 -2.07 8.17
C SER A 413 27.17 -3.50 7.80
N HIS A 414 28.13 -3.60 6.89
CA HIS A 414 28.82 -4.86 6.59
C HIS A 414 29.85 -5.23 7.65
N VAL A 415 30.23 -4.29 8.52
CA VAL A 415 31.36 -4.45 9.45
C VAL A 415 30.99 -4.10 10.90
N ARG A 416 29.77 -3.65 11.17
CA ARG A 416 29.34 -3.26 12.51
C ARG A 416 27.93 -3.76 12.78
N TRP A 417 27.74 -4.30 13.97
CA TRP A 417 26.44 -4.68 14.49
C TRP A 417 26.29 -4.25 15.94
N SER A 418 25.33 -3.37 16.19
CA SER A 418 24.99 -2.82 17.50
C SER A 418 23.54 -3.17 17.83
N PHE A 419 23.21 -3.26 19.11
CA PHE A 419 21.83 -3.52 19.54
C PHE A 419 21.36 -2.45 20.52
N ASP A 420 21.92 -1.24 20.44
CA ASP A 420 21.58 -0.06 21.22
C ASP A 420 20.25 0.59 20.81
N SER A 421 19.64 0.12 19.72
CA SER A 421 18.28 0.45 19.32
C SER A 421 17.35 -0.76 19.47
N ASN A 422 16.05 -0.52 19.34
CA ASN A 422 15.04 -1.59 19.33
C ASN A 422 14.95 -2.36 17.99
N ARG A 423 15.85 -2.07 17.04
CA ARG A 423 15.95 -2.76 15.74
C ARG A 423 16.94 -3.92 15.86
N ARG A 424 16.63 -5.04 15.21
CA ARG A 424 17.54 -6.19 15.14
C ARG A 424 18.37 -6.10 13.88
N GLU A 425 19.69 -6.12 13.97
CA GLU A 425 20.53 -6.03 12.77
C GLU A 425 20.64 -7.33 11.94
N GLY A 426 19.50 -7.93 11.59
CA GLY A 426 19.39 -9.07 10.69
C GLY A 426 20.00 -10.39 11.18
N PHE A 427 20.35 -10.49 12.47
CA PHE A 427 20.89 -11.73 13.02
C PHE A 427 19.85 -12.85 12.98
N ILE A 428 20.28 -14.01 12.48
CA ILE A 428 19.51 -15.24 12.54
C ILE A 428 20.16 -16.22 13.53
N GLY A 429 19.36 -17.05 14.18
CA GLY A 429 19.87 -18.08 15.09
C GLY A 429 19.27 -19.44 14.81
N SER A 430 20.01 -20.50 15.16
CA SER A 430 19.46 -21.87 15.22
C SER A 430 18.44 -22.05 16.35
N VAL A 431 18.36 -21.07 17.25
CA VAL A 431 17.37 -20.89 18.30
C VAL A 431 16.77 -19.48 18.15
N PRO A 432 15.57 -19.21 18.72
CA PRO A 432 15.04 -17.86 18.73
C PRO A 432 16.05 -16.87 19.33
N VAL A 433 16.37 -15.85 18.54
CA VAL A 433 17.15 -14.70 18.97
C VAL A 433 16.22 -13.50 19.13
N GLU A 434 16.41 -12.72 20.19
CA GLU A 434 15.56 -11.58 20.51
C GLU A 434 16.41 -10.44 21.06
N VAL A 435 16.21 -9.22 20.54
CA VAL A 435 16.77 -8.02 21.16
C VAL A 435 15.97 -7.72 22.43
N LYS A 436 16.65 -7.72 23.59
CA LYS A 436 16.07 -7.33 24.88
C LYS A 436 16.91 -6.26 25.54
N GLY A 437 16.32 -5.08 25.72
CA GLY A 437 17.10 -3.90 26.08
C GLY A 437 18.07 -3.60 24.94
N ASP A 438 19.35 -3.47 25.28
CA ASP A 438 20.37 -3.00 24.35
C ASP A 438 21.27 -4.14 23.84
N ALA A 439 20.77 -5.39 23.84
CA ALA A 439 21.54 -6.58 23.49
C ALA A 439 20.71 -7.66 22.79
N LEU A 440 21.35 -8.39 21.86
CA LEU A 440 20.78 -9.56 21.20
C LEU A 440 20.91 -10.79 22.10
N GLU A 441 19.82 -11.24 22.72
CA GLU A 441 19.78 -12.43 23.56
C GLU A 441 19.67 -13.73 22.74
N ILE A 442 20.46 -14.72 23.16
CA ILE A 442 20.53 -16.07 22.62
C ILE A 442 20.24 -17.04 23.77
N ALA A 443 19.13 -17.77 23.67
CA ALA A 443 18.78 -18.82 24.63
C ALA A 443 19.37 -20.17 24.17
N ALA A 444 20.51 -20.56 24.73
CA ALA A 444 21.14 -21.83 24.43
C ALA A 444 20.55 -22.95 25.31
N GLY A 445 19.63 -23.74 24.72
CA GLY A 445 19.20 -25.01 25.32
C GLY A 445 20.36 -26.01 25.47
N PRO A 446 20.14 -27.17 26.11
CA PRO A 446 21.12 -28.25 26.13
C PRO A 446 21.55 -28.59 24.71
N VAL A 447 22.85 -28.68 24.45
CA VAL A 447 23.36 -29.13 23.14
C VAL A 447 22.86 -30.56 22.89
N THR A 448 21.77 -30.69 22.14
CA THR A 448 21.30 -31.97 21.62
C THR A 448 22.07 -32.30 20.35
N ALA A 449 22.38 -33.59 20.15
CA ALA A 449 23.21 -34.04 19.03
C ALA A 449 22.66 -33.53 17.68
N GLY A 450 23.33 -32.52 17.12
CA GLY A 450 23.05 -31.96 15.79
C GLY A 450 22.68 -30.48 15.72
N THR A 451 22.44 -29.77 16.84
CA THR A 451 22.14 -28.33 16.79
C THR A 451 22.91 -27.57 17.86
N ILE A 452 23.82 -26.70 17.42
CA ILE A 452 24.56 -25.79 18.28
C ILE A 452 23.86 -24.44 18.24
N ALA A 453 23.47 -23.91 19.40
CA ALA A 453 22.90 -22.58 19.53
C ALA A 453 23.93 -21.54 19.08
N HIS A 454 23.54 -20.68 18.15
CA HIS A 454 24.39 -19.62 17.63
C HIS A 454 23.56 -18.42 17.17
N ALA A 455 24.21 -17.27 17.09
CA ALA A 455 23.72 -16.11 16.34
C ALA A 455 24.66 -15.87 15.16
N LEU A 456 24.09 -15.72 13.98
CA LEU A 456 24.78 -15.57 12.70
C LEU A 456 24.48 -14.18 12.15
N THR A 457 25.53 -13.45 11.77
CA THR A 457 25.38 -12.15 11.10
C THR A 457 24.63 -12.30 9.77
N PRO A 458 24.04 -11.20 9.26
CA PRO A 458 23.73 -11.07 7.85
C PRO A 458 24.94 -11.32 6.94
N LEU A 459 24.71 -11.31 5.63
CA LEU A 459 25.79 -11.40 4.67
C LEU A 459 26.67 -10.15 4.75
N THR A 460 27.93 -10.31 5.14
CA THR A 460 28.84 -9.20 5.41
C THR A 460 29.71 -8.85 4.20
N ASN A 461 30.07 -9.85 3.38
CA ASN A 461 30.93 -9.68 2.21
C ASN A 461 32.18 -8.80 2.42
N VAL A 462 32.96 -9.10 3.45
CA VAL A 462 34.14 -8.33 3.84
C VAL A 462 35.42 -9.02 3.36
N ALA A 463 36.35 -8.24 2.80
CA ALA A 463 37.70 -8.66 2.45
C ALA A 463 38.68 -8.16 3.53
N GLY A 464 39.13 -9.09 4.37
CA GLY A 464 40.10 -8.82 5.41
C GLY A 464 41.49 -8.50 4.89
N THR A 465 42.31 -7.93 5.77
CA THR A 465 43.73 -7.61 5.56
C THR A 465 44.54 -8.08 6.78
N PRO A 466 45.88 -8.06 6.74
CA PRO A 466 46.69 -8.31 7.94
C PRO A 466 46.45 -7.32 9.09
N ALA A 467 45.83 -6.16 8.81
CA ALA A 467 45.44 -5.19 9.83
C ALA A 467 44.02 -5.41 10.37
N THR A 468 43.30 -6.43 9.87
CA THR A 468 41.92 -6.69 10.27
C THR A 468 41.83 -7.17 11.71
N THR A 469 40.89 -6.58 12.45
CA THR A 469 40.52 -7.01 13.79
C THR A 469 39.01 -7.25 13.87
N LEU A 470 38.61 -8.20 14.70
CA LEU A 470 37.23 -8.46 15.06
C LEU A 470 37.05 -8.25 16.55
N THR A 471 36.14 -7.36 16.93
CA THR A 471 35.79 -7.05 18.32
C THR A 471 34.38 -7.55 18.61
N LEU A 472 34.24 -8.47 19.56
CA LEU A 472 32.96 -8.93 20.09
C LEU A 472 32.81 -8.43 21.53
N ARG A 473 31.74 -7.68 21.80
CA ARG A 473 31.31 -7.36 23.16
C ARG A 473 30.08 -8.19 23.53
N ALA A 474 30.26 -9.13 24.44
CA ALA A 474 29.21 -10.08 24.80
C ALA A 474 29.27 -10.50 26.26
N HIS A 475 28.18 -11.09 26.76
CA HIS A 475 28.17 -11.79 28.04
C HIS A 475 27.50 -13.15 27.89
N ARG A 476 27.80 -14.07 28.80
CA ARG A 476 27.07 -15.35 28.90
C ARG A 476 26.88 -15.78 30.35
N THR A 477 25.76 -16.44 30.62
CA THR A 477 25.37 -16.96 31.93
C THR A 477 25.06 -18.45 31.79
N PRO A 478 25.77 -19.33 32.48
CA PRO A 478 25.54 -20.76 32.36
C PRO A 478 24.22 -21.14 33.04
N ALA A 479 23.56 -22.19 32.53
CA ALA A 479 22.39 -22.75 33.19
C ALA A 479 22.78 -23.30 34.56
N THR A 480 21.87 -23.17 35.53
CA THR A 480 22.12 -23.62 36.91
C THR A 480 22.50 -25.11 36.94
N GLY A 481 23.65 -25.42 37.54
CA GLY A 481 24.14 -26.80 37.67
C GLY A 481 24.86 -27.36 36.44
N THR A 482 25.13 -26.54 35.41
CA THR A 482 25.91 -26.96 34.23
C THR A 482 27.31 -26.34 34.24
N ALA A 483 28.29 -27.08 33.70
CA ALA A 483 29.60 -26.51 33.44
C ALA A 483 29.49 -25.46 32.32
N PRO A 484 30.21 -24.32 32.41
CA PRO A 484 29.99 -23.16 31.55
C PRO A 484 30.38 -23.36 30.07
N GLY A 485 31.05 -24.45 29.71
CA GLY A 485 31.53 -24.70 28.35
C GLY A 485 32.47 -23.64 27.81
N THR A 486 32.98 -23.86 26.60
CA THR A 486 33.75 -22.85 25.85
C THR A 486 32.82 -22.07 24.91
N ALA A 487 33.15 -20.81 24.65
CA ALA A 487 32.53 -20.02 23.59
C ALA A 487 33.44 -20.02 22.35
N ALA A 488 32.85 -19.80 21.18
CA ALA A 488 33.60 -19.69 19.94
C ALA A 488 33.03 -18.64 18.98
N ILE A 489 33.89 -18.18 18.08
CA ILE A 489 33.53 -17.46 16.86
C ILE A 489 33.83 -18.37 15.67
N VAL A 490 32.91 -18.40 14.71
CA VAL A 490 33.10 -19.11 13.43
C VAL A 490 33.12 -18.10 12.30
N LEU A 491 34.22 -18.05 11.55
CA LEU A 491 34.37 -17.21 10.36
C LEU A 491 34.05 -18.03 9.12
N LEU A 492 33.04 -17.62 8.37
CA LEU A 492 32.57 -18.29 7.15
C LEU A 492 33.04 -17.50 5.93
N ALA A 493 33.75 -18.18 5.01
CA ALA A 493 34.25 -17.57 3.77
C ALA A 493 33.26 -17.66 2.60
N GLU A 494 32.18 -18.42 2.77
CA GLU A 494 31.12 -18.68 1.81
C GLU A 494 29.76 -18.32 2.44
N ASP A 495 28.70 -18.30 1.62
CA ASP A 495 27.34 -17.93 2.05
C ASP A 495 26.64 -18.99 2.89
N ASP A 496 27.20 -20.20 2.90
CA ASP A 496 26.66 -21.35 3.60
C ASP A 496 26.62 -21.11 5.12
N VAL A 497 25.55 -21.63 5.74
CA VAL A 497 25.33 -21.61 7.19
C VAL A 497 25.94 -22.84 7.87
N ASP A 498 26.58 -23.74 7.13
CA ASP A 498 27.31 -24.87 7.69
C ASP A 498 28.52 -24.40 8.52
N LEU A 499 28.29 -24.30 9.83
CA LEU A 499 29.32 -23.92 10.81
C LEU A 499 30.50 -24.90 10.86
N THR A 500 30.41 -26.08 10.24
CA THR A 500 31.53 -27.03 10.15
C THR A 500 32.51 -26.70 9.03
N ALA A 501 32.07 -25.92 8.03
CA ALA A 501 32.93 -25.44 6.94
C ALA A 501 33.73 -24.18 7.32
N GLY A 502 33.32 -23.45 8.37
CA GLY A 502 33.96 -22.22 8.82
C GLY A 502 35.24 -22.42 9.65
N THR A 503 36.07 -21.38 9.70
CA THR A 503 37.23 -21.34 10.62
C THR A 503 36.73 -21.07 12.04
N ARG A 504 36.84 -22.08 12.90
CA ARG A 504 36.38 -22.02 14.29
C ARG A 504 37.49 -21.56 15.23
N VAL A 505 37.21 -20.51 16.00
CA VAL A 505 38.13 -19.90 16.97
C VAL A 505 37.51 -19.99 18.36
N THR A 506 38.15 -20.70 19.29
CA THR A 506 37.73 -20.68 20.70
C THR A 506 38.11 -19.33 21.30
N ILE A 507 37.18 -18.70 22.02
CA ILE A 507 37.39 -17.39 22.64
C ILE A 507 37.33 -17.47 24.15
N ASP A 508 38.14 -16.65 24.82
CA ASP A 508 38.13 -16.51 26.27
C ASP A 508 37.02 -15.54 26.71
N LEU A 509 35.78 -16.01 26.67
CA LEU A 509 34.61 -15.28 27.14
C LEU A 509 34.12 -15.90 28.47
N PRO A 510 34.32 -15.26 29.63
CA PRO A 510 33.85 -15.75 30.90
C PRO A 510 32.32 -15.93 30.93
N ALA A 511 31.85 -16.93 31.69
CA ALA A 511 30.44 -17.20 31.89
C ALA A 511 29.96 -16.70 33.27
N ASP A 512 30.19 -15.42 33.54
CA ASP A 512 29.93 -14.76 34.83
C ASP A 512 28.75 -13.76 34.76
N GLY A 513 28.09 -13.65 33.60
CA GLY A 513 27.00 -12.72 33.37
C GLY A 513 27.41 -11.25 33.21
N ALA A 514 28.70 -10.94 33.15
CA ALA A 514 29.21 -9.59 32.85
C ALA A 514 29.57 -9.45 31.36
N LEU A 515 29.48 -8.23 30.82
CA LEU A 515 29.95 -7.91 29.47
C LEU A 515 31.49 -7.91 29.44
N HIS A 516 32.05 -8.59 28.44
CA HIS A 516 33.48 -8.62 28.15
C HIS A 516 33.74 -8.28 26.69
N ASP A 517 34.87 -7.61 26.44
CA ASP A 517 35.38 -7.36 25.09
C ASP A 517 36.37 -8.46 24.70
N VAL A 518 36.12 -9.12 23.58
CA VAL A 518 36.99 -10.11 22.96
C VAL A 518 37.49 -9.54 21.65
N VAL A 519 38.80 -9.39 21.52
CA VAL A 519 39.44 -8.88 20.29
C VAL A 519 40.25 -10.00 19.64
N LEU A 520 39.95 -10.29 18.38
CA LEU A 520 40.70 -11.21 17.53
C LEU A 520 41.43 -10.41 16.46
N SER A 521 42.72 -10.68 16.26
CA SER A 521 43.51 -10.06 15.19
C SER A 521 43.80 -11.06 14.06
N ALA A 522 44.06 -10.56 12.85
CA ALA A 522 44.54 -11.39 11.75
C ALA A 522 45.89 -12.08 12.02
N GLU A 523 46.68 -11.60 12.98
CA GLU A 523 47.90 -12.28 13.45
C GLU A 523 47.55 -13.56 14.23
N ASP A 524 46.53 -13.49 15.09
CA ASP A 524 46.07 -14.62 15.90
C ASP A 524 45.18 -15.58 15.10
N VAL A 525 44.43 -15.05 14.15
CA VAL A 525 43.44 -15.77 13.34
C VAL A 525 43.63 -15.41 11.87
N ALA A 526 44.49 -16.14 11.17
CA ALA A 526 44.84 -15.88 9.77
C ALA A 526 43.63 -15.77 8.83
N ALA A 527 42.50 -16.43 9.14
CA ALA A 527 41.26 -16.33 8.37
C ALA A 527 40.64 -14.92 8.35
N LEU A 528 40.94 -14.07 9.35
CA LEU A 528 40.51 -12.67 9.36
C LEU A 528 41.18 -11.82 8.28
N ALA A 529 42.32 -12.24 7.72
CA ALA A 529 42.95 -11.58 6.58
C ALA A 529 42.40 -12.06 5.23
N GLY A 530 41.40 -12.95 5.24
CA GLY A 530 40.76 -13.50 4.05
C GLY A 530 39.37 -12.93 3.81
N ARG A 531 38.59 -13.60 2.97
CA ARG A 531 37.18 -13.27 2.73
C ARG A 531 36.33 -13.75 3.91
N ILE A 532 35.48 -12.86 4.42
CA ILE A 532 34.52 -13.11 5.49
C ILE A 532 33.13 -12.79 4.94
N ARG A 533 32.32 -13.83 4.74
CA ARG A 533 30.94 -13.70 4.26
C ARG A 533 29.94 -13.66 5.40
N ARG A 534 30.20 -14.39 6.50
CA ARG A 534 29.38 -14.38 7.72
C ARG A 534 30.22 -14.67 8.96
N ILE A 535 29.71 -14.25 10.12
CA ILE A 535 30.29 -14.54 11.43
C ILE A 535 29.22 -15.19 12.30
N ALA A 536 29.55 -16.32 12.91
CA ALA A 536 28.69 -16.94 13.91
C ALA A 536 29.29 -16.81 15.31
N PHE A 537 28.50 -16.32 16.26
CA PHE A 537 28.80 -16.40 17.69
C PHE A 537 28.15 -17.64 18.30
N VAL A 538 28.98 -18.52 18.85
CA VAL A 538 28.58 -19.75 19.51
C VAL A 538 28.85 -19.61 21.00
N PRO A 539 27.84 -19.26 21.83
CA PRO A 539 28.07 -18.96 23.24
C PRO A 539 28.46 -20.19 24.07
N PHE A 540 28.08 -21.40 23.63
CA PHE A 540 28.33 -22.65 24.34
C PHE A 540 28.60 -23.81 23.35
N GLU A 541 29.87 -24.21 23.20
CA GLU A 541 30.29 -25.43 22.49
C GLU A 541 29.87 -26.71 23.23
N SER A 542 29.71 -26.59 24.54
CA SER A 542 29.19 -27.61 25.44
C SER A 542 28.45 -26.94 26.60
N GLY A 543 27.52 -27.63 27.23
CA GLY A 543 26.68 -27.04 28.28
C GLY A 543 25.43 -26.35 27.74
N SER A 544 24.90 -25.38 28.50
CA SER A 544 23.70 -24.61 28.16
C SER A 544 23.66 -23.33 28.98
N GLY A 545 22.88 -22.33 28.55
CA GLY A 545 22.77 -21.06 29.26
C GLY A 545 22.09 -19.98 28.42
N THR A 546 22.29 -18.73 28.83
CA THR A 546 21.92 -17.56 28.02
C THR A 546 23.20 -16.80 27.65
N ALA A 547 23.15 -16.10 26.53
CA ALA A 547 24.17 -15.14 26.17
C ALA A 547 23.53 -13.92 25.54
N ALA A 548 24.22 -12.79 25.56
CA ALA A 548 23.83 -11.64 24.79
C ALA A 548 25.03 -11.00 24.09
N ILE A 549 24.80 -10.53 22.86
CA ILE A 549 25.75 -9.72 22.11
C ILE A 549 25.32 -8.26 22.26
N ASP A 550 26.22 -7.41 22.72
CA ASP A 550 26.05 -5.95 22.77
C ASP A 550 26.54 -5.31 21.47
N ASN A 551 27.73 -5.71 21.02
CA ASN A 551 28.34 -5.18 19.79
C ASN A 551 29.23 -6.24 19.12
N LEU A 552 29.24 -6.26 17.79
CA LEU A 552 30.20 -6.99 16.97
C LEU A 552 30.75 -6.03 15.90
N GLN A 553 32.07 -5.92 15.78
CA GLN A 553 32.70 -4.98 14.85
C GLN A 553 33.91 -5.60 14.17
N ILE A 554 34.11 -5.28 12.89
CA ILE A 554 35.29 -5.60 12.08
C ILE A 554 35.96 -4.28 11.70
N ASP A 555 37.23 -4.14 12.01
CA ASP A 555 38.03 -2.97 11.62
C ASP A 555 39.14 -3.38 10.65
N GLY A 556 39.65 -2.42 9.87
CA GLY A 556 40.80 -2.63 8.97
C GLY A 556 40.53 -3.58 7.79
N ALA A 557 39.27 -3.84 7.48
CA ALA A 557 38.85 -4.63 6.34
C ALA A 557 38.16 -3.76 5.27
N ALA A 558 38.14 -4.22 4.02
CA ALA A 558 37.43 -3.56 2.93
C ALA A 558 36.08 -4.26 2.69
N ILE A 559 35.03 -3.50 2.41
CA ILE A 559 33.76 -4.06 1.92
C ILE A 559 34.00 -4.54 0.50
N GLY A 560 33.70 -5.82 0.23
CA GLY A 560 33.89 -6.42 -1.07
C GLY A 560 32.89 -5.86 -2.08
N THR A 561 33.37 -5.25 -3.16
CA THR A 561 32.53 -4.75 -4.26
C THR A 561 32.11 -5.86 -5.24
N GLU A 562 32.01 -7.12 -4.78
CA GLU A 562 31.59 -8.19 -5.68
C GLU A 562 30.12 -7.97 -6.05
N THR A 563 29.92 -7.27 -7.16
CA THR A 563 28.68 -7.10 -7.94
C THR A 563 28.17 -8.42 -8.53
N GLY A 564 28.63 -9.56 -8.01
CA GLY A 564 28.15 -10.89 -8.39
C GLY A 564 26.77 -11.13 -7.81
N SER A 565 25.75 -10.54 -8.43
CA SER A 565 24.32 -10.83 -8.29
C SER A 565 23.91 -11.41 -6.92
N ALA A 566 24.00 -10.61 -5.86
CA ALA A 566 23.37 -10.98 -4.61
C ALA A 566 21.85 -11.00 -4.82
N ALA A 567 21.23 -12.14 -4.48
CA ALA A 567 19.79 -12.33 -4.38
C ALA A 567 18.97 -11.95 -5.63
N GLN A 568 19.08 -12.75 -6.70
CA GLN A 568 17.82 -13.13 -7.35
C GLN A 568 16.96 -13.77 -6.26
N SER A 569 15.85 -13.11 -5.93
CA SER A 569 14.71 -13.72 -5.25
C SER A 569 14.60 -15.18 -5.69
N PRO A 570 14.46 -16.17 -4.80
CA PRO A 570 14.29 -17.56 -5.23
C PRO A 570 13.15 -17.57 -6.25
N ASP A 571 13.49 -17.89 -7.49
CA ASP A 571 12.59 -17.85 -8.64
C ASP A 571 11.18 -18.28 -8.22
N LEU A 572 10.26 -17.31 -8.17
CA LEU A 572 8.86 -17.62 -8.38
C LEU A 572 8.81 -18.07 -9.84
N ASP A 573 8.96 -19.38 -10.04
CA ASP A 573 8.95 -20.08 -11.33
C ASP A 573 8.02 -19.41 -12.34
N ASP A 574 8.62 -18.59 -13.22
CA ASP A 574 7.94 -17.99 -14.37
C ASP A 574 7.87 -19.02 -15.52
N SER A 575 7.30 -20.19 -15.20
CA SER A 575 7.00 -21.25 -16.17
C SER A 575 5.50 -21.46 -16.31
N CYS A 576 4.81 -20.43 -16.79
CA CYS A 576 3.56 -20.62 -17.53
C CYS A 576 3.84 -21.35 -18.86
N SER A 577 4.10 -22.66 -18.78
CA SER A 577 3.98 -23.56 -19.93
C SER A 577 2.72 -24.41 -19.76
N CYS A 578 1.75 -24.20 -20.65
CA CYS A 578 0.56 -25.02 -20.76
C CYS A 578 0.95 -26.49 -20.99
N ARG A 579 0.81 -27.34 -19.97
CA ARG A 579 0.72 -28.81 -20.13
C ARG A 579 -0.61 -29.33 -19.63
N THR A 580 -1.23 -30.11 -20.51
CA THR A 580 -2.49 -30.85 -20.38
C THR A 580 -2.49 -31.84 -19.19
N PRO A 581 -3.68 -32.19 -18.66
CA PRO A 581 -3.81 -32.97 -17.43
C PRO A 581 -3.53 -34.45 -17.64
N GLY A 582 -2.62 -35.02 -16.86
CA GLY A 582 -2.29 -36.43 -16.92
C GLY A 582 -1.59 -36.97 -15.67
N SER A 583 -2.37 -37.63 -14.83
CA SER A 583 -2.01 -38.70 -13.89
C SER A 583 -1.68 -38.34 -12.43
N ASN A 584 -2.48 -38.98 -11.57
CA ASN A 584 -2.40 -39.13 -10.13
C ASN A 584 -1.03 -39.58 -9.63
N ARG A 585 -0.51 -38.92 -8.59
CA ARG A 585 0.16 -39.58 -7.47
C ARG A 585 -0.16 -38.84 -6.17
N GLY A 586 -0.65 -39.59 -5.19
CA GLY A 586 -0.98 -39.09 -3.86
C GLY A 586 0.25 -38.89 -3.01
N HIS A 587 0.16 -37.90 -2.12
CA HIS A 587 1.00 -37.80 -0.94
C HIS A 587 0.12 -37.44 0.25
N ASP A 588 -0.02 -38.41 1.16
CA ASP A 588 -0.42 -38.21 2.54
C ASP A 588 0.72 -37.48 3.28
N GLY A 589 0.39 -36.35 3.90
CA GLY A 589 1.29 -35.58 4.74
C GLY A 589 0.48 -34.73 5.71
N SER A 590 0.05 -35.34 6.82
CA SER A 590 -0.65 -34.65 7.90
C SER A 590 0.32 -33.79 8.70
N TYR A 591 0.14 -32.47 8.68
CA TYR A 591 0.76 -31.57 9.67
C TYR A 591 -0.30 -31.19 10.71
N ALA A 592 -0.06 -31.62 11.95
CA ALA A 592 -0.85 -31.23 13.10
C ALA A 592 -0.43 -29.82 13.54
N VAL A 593 -1.34 -28.85 13.37
CA VAL A 593 -1.19 -27.50 13.93
C VAL A 593 -1.65 -27.54 15.39
N VAL A 594 -0.70 -27.38 16.32
CA VAL A 594 -0.97 -27.18 17.75
C VAL A 594 -1.19 -25.69 17.96
N ALA A 595 -2.44 -25.28 18.14
CA ALA A 595 -2.81 -23.91 18.53
C ALA A 595 -2.56 -23.73 20.04
N LEU A 596 -1.61 -22.86 20.39
CA LEU A 596 -1.41 -22.37 21.76
C LEU A 596 -2.31 -21.14 21.98
N LEU A 597 -3.33 -21.31 22.82
CA LEU A 597 -4.22 -20.24 23.29
C LEU A 597 -3.50 -19.39 24.35
N PHE A 598 -3.26 -18.11 24.05
CA PHE A 598 -2.90 -17.10 25.05
C PHE A 598 -4.12 -16.23 25.39
N PHE A 599 -4.53 -16.25 26.66
CA PHE A 599 -5.49 -15.32 27.24
C PHE A 599 -4.79 -14.01 27.67
N PRO A 600 -5.29 -12.81 27.33
CA PRO A 600 -4.87 -11.60 28.00
C PRO A 600 -5.75 -11.31 29.22
N LEU A 601 -5.11 -11.27 30.40
CA LEU A 601 -5.65 -10.73 31.64
C LEU A 601 -5.67 -9.19 31.55
N ALA A 602 -6.85 -8.60 31.37
CA ALA A 602 -7.04 -7.15 31.43
C ALA A 602 -6.86 -6.61 32.86
N ARG A 603 -5.79 -5.83 33.09
CA ARG A 603 -5.63 -5.01 34.30
C ARG A 603 -6.34 -3.67 34.14
N ARG A 604 -7.44 -3.52 34.88
CA ARG A 604 -8.26 -2.31 35.03
C ARG A 604 -7.50 -1.26 35.87
N ARG A 605 -7.03 -0.16 35.26
CA ARG A 605 -6.54 1.03 36.00
C ARG A 605 -7.76 1.89 36.40
N GLN A 606 -8.04 1.97 37.70
CA GLN A 606 -8.97 2.96 38.27
C GLN A 606 -8.33 4.35 38.25
N ARG A 607 -8.98 5.32 37.61
CA ARG A 607 -8.73 6.76 37.80
C ARG A 607 -9.38 7.18 39.12
N THR A 608 -8.59 7.74 40.03
CA THR A 608 -9.07 8.44 41.22
C THR A 608 -9.28 9.91 40.92
N ASP A 609 -10.52 10.36 41.08
CA ASP A 609 -10.93 11.77 41.10
C ASP A 609 -10.32 12.52 42.30
N ALA A 610 -9.76 13.70 42.05
CA ALA A 610 -9.41 14.67 43.07
C ALA A 610 -10.25 15.95 42.87
N ARG A 611 -11.38 16.04 43.59
CA ARG A 611 -12.11 17.30 43.80
C ARG A 611 -11.30 18.19 44.74
N ARG A 612 -10.94 19.40 44.30
CA ARG A 612 -10.50 20.51 45.18
C ARG A 612 -11.63 21.52 45.32
N ALA A 613 -11.97 21.84 46.57
CA ALA A 613 -12.90 22.87 46.96
C ALA A 613 -12.20 23.89 47.88
N VAL A 614 -12.41 25.17 47.55
CA VAL A 614 -12.53 26.35 48.43
C VAL A 614 -11.26 26.93 49.08
N THR A 615 -10.97 28.18 48.74
CA THR A 615 -11.05 29.30 49.71
C THR A 615 -11.12 30.67 49.01
N ARG A 616 -12.22 31.38 49.28
CA ARG A 616 -12.32 32.84 49.19
C ARG A 616 -11.71 33.44 50.46
N ARG A 617 -10.98 34.55 50.34
CA ARG A 617 -10.84 35.55 51.41
C ARG A 617 -10.93 36.95 50.82
N ALA A 618 -11.63 37.80 51.57
CA ALA A 618 -11.95 39.18 51.28
C ALA A 618 -10.73 40.11 51.45
N ALA A 619 -10.66 41.12 50.59
CA ALA A 619 -10.40 42.53 50.87
C ALA A 619 -10.89 43.33 49.65
#